data_AF-A0A8H3GTT4-F1
#
_entry.id   AF-A0A8H3GTT4-F1
#
_cell.length_a   1.000
_cell.length_b   1.000
_cell.length_c   1.000
_cell.angle_alpha   90.00
_cell.angle_beta   90.00
_cell.angle_gamma   90.00
#
_symmetry.space_group_name_H-M   'P 1'
#
loop_
_entity.id
_entity.type
_entity.pdbx_description
1 polymer ?
#
loop_
_entity_poly.entity_id
_entity_poly.type
_entity_poly.pdbx_seq_one_letter_code
_entity_poly.pdbx_strand_id
1 'polypeptide(L)'
;MVPYQLTLTLLQPLIHQMPGMQHVDAHVINTDLQARVDYLVKFIEFGPEDADALHGATPIVKPLVGAAVDAVYEKLFSFDITRVTFMTRNTGFTGKLSEKLEEINHDSEQIKFR
;
A
#
# COMPACT_ATOMS: atom_id res chain seq x y z
N MET A 1 40.00 18.94 -35.98
CA MET A 1 39.26 19.90 -35.14
C MET A 1 37.95 20.23 -35.85
N VAL A 2 36.87 19.58 -35.46
CA VAL A 2 35.52 19.81 -36.00
C VAL A 2 34.72 20.58 -34.94
N PRO A 3 34.06 21.71 -35.27
CA PRO A 3 33.48 22.59 -34.27
C PRO A 3 32.20 22.01 -33.66
N TYR A 4 32.11 22.19 -32.34
CA TYR A 4 31.03 21.78 -31.45
C TYR A 4 29.87 22.78 -31.56
N GLN A 5 29.08 22.73 -32.63
CA GLN A 5 27.85 23.51 -32.74
C GLN A 5 26.75 22.64 -33.36
N LEU A 6 26.22 21.71 -32.55
CA LEU A 6 24.97 21.02 -32.82
C LEU A 6 23.98 21.40 -31.73
N THR A 7 23.11 22.37 -32.08
CA THR A 7 21.70 22.45 -31.70
C THR A 7 21.38 22.25 -30.21
N LEU A 8 21.59 23.31 -29.44
CA LEU A 8 21.00 23.50 -28.11
C LEU A 8 19.52 23.92 -28.24
N THR A 9 18.69 23.09 -28.86
CA THR A 9 17.26 23.33 -28.97
C THR A 9 16.52 22.15 -28.35
N LEU A 10 15.63 22.43 -27.38
CA LEU A 10 14.68 21.52 -26.71
C LEU A 10 15.05 20.96 -25.33
N LEU A 11 15.59 21.81 -24.44
CA LEU A 11 15.37 21.64 -23.01
C LEU A 11 14.78 22.93 -22.43
N GLN A 12 13.54 23.23 -22.82
CA GLN A 12 12.70 24.06 -21.97
C GLN A 12 12.48 23.26 -20.67
N PRO A 13 12.70 23.84 -19.48
CA PRO A 13 12.36 23.16 -18.25
C PRO A 13 10.85 22.86 -18.30
N LEU A 14 10.48 21.61 -17.99
CA LEU A 14 9.09 21.25 -17.76
C LEU A 14 8.63 22.10 -16.56
N ILE A 15 8.02 23.26 -16.82
CA ILE A 15 7.38 24.05 -15.78
C ILE A 15 6.17 23.21 -15.38
N HIS A 16 6.34 22.35 -14.38
CA HIS A 16 5.23 21.68 -13.74
C HIS A 16 4.41 22.77 -13.04
N GLN A 17 3.36 23.24 -13.73
CA GLN A 17 2.38 24.15 -13.16
C GLN A 17 1.77 23.42 -11.96
N MET A 18 2.02 23.92 -10.75
CA MET A 18 1.35 23.38 -9.58
C MET A 18 -0.16 23.51 -9.81
N PRO A 19 -0.95 22.44 -9.62
CA PRO A 19 -2.39 22.54 -9.71
C PRO A 19 -2.88 23.64 -8.77
N GLY A 20 -3.92 24.36 -9.22
CA GLY A 20 -4.52 25.43 -8.41
C GLY A 20 -5.00 24.89 -7.06
N MET A 21 -4.93 25.73 -6.03
CA MET A 21 -5.40 25.36 -4.69
C MET A 21 -6.89 24.99 -4.73
N GLN A 22 -7.21 23.78 -4.30
CA GLN A 22 -8.59 23.32 -4.12
C GLN A 22 -9.02 23.53 -2.66
N HIS A 23 -10.19 24.13 -2.44
CA HIS A 23 -10.81 24.17 -1.11
C HIS A 23 -11.41 22.81 -0.76
N VAL A 24 -11.19 22.35 0.47
CA VAL A 24 -11.74 21.11 1.01
C VAL A 24 -12.38 21.42 2.36
N ASP A 25 -13.66 21.10 2.51
CA ASP A 25 -14.38 21.27 3.77
C ASP A 25 -14.08 20.11 4.72
N ALA A 26 -13.42 20.41 5.83
CA ALA A 26 -13.06 19.43 6.84
C ALA A 26 -14.28 18.74 7.48
N HIS A 27 -15.42 19.42 7.61
CA HIS A 27 -16.62 18.80 8.15
C HIS A 27 -17.12 17.69 7.24
N VAL A 28 -17.24 17.99 5.94
CA VAL A 28 -17.69 17.04 4.91
C VAL A 28 -16.78 15.80 4.88
N ILE A 29 -15.46 16.00 4.87
CA ILE A 29 -14.51 14.87 4.90
C ILE A 29 -14.71 13.98 6.13
N ASN A 30 -15.06 14.55 7.28
CA ASN A 30 -15.24 13.79 8.51
C ASN A 30 -16.61 13.10 8.62
N THR A 31 -17.64 13.60 7.95
CA THR A 31 -19.02 13.09 8.08
C THR A 31 -19.54 12.32 6.87
N ASP A 32 -18.95 12.49 5.70
CA ASP A 32 -19.35 11.84 4.46
C ASP A 32 -18.24 10.91 3.93
N LEU A 33 -18.53 9.61 3.91
CA LEU A 33 -17.59 8.59 3.44
C LEU A 33 -17.27 8.74 1.96
N GLN A 34 -18.28 9.00 1.12
CA GLN A 34 -18.08 9.11 -0.32
C GLN A 34 -17.21 10.32 -0.64
N ALA A 35 -17.49 11.47 -0.02
CA ALA A 35 -16.70 12.67 -0.20
C ALA A 35 -15.23 12.48 0.25
N ARG A 36 -15.00 11.72 1.34
CA ARG A 36 -13.65 11.37 1.79
C ARG A 36 -12.91 10.49 0.78
N VAL A 37 -13.58 9.48 0.23
CA VAL A 37 -13.01 8.58 -0.78
C VAL A 37 -12.69 9.38 -2.05
N ASP A 38 -13.63 10.19 -2.54
CA ASP A 38 -13.45 11.00 -3.75
C ASP A 38 -12.29 12.00 -3.60
N TYR A 39 -12.18 12.64 -2.43
CA TYR A 39 -11.04 13.50 -2.11
C TYR A 39 -9.73 12.72 -2.14
N LEU A 40 -9.67 11.56 -1.47
CA LEU A 40 -8.45 10.77 -1.38
C LEU A 40 -7.99 10.27 -2.74
N VAL A 41 -8.91 9.73 -3.55
CA VAL A 41 -8.64 9.26 -4.93
C VAL A 41 -8.05 10.39 -5.76
N LYS A 42 -8.62 11.60 -5.71
CA LYS A 42 -8.06 12.78 -6.39
C LYS A 42 -6.70 13.19 -5.83
N PHE A 43 -6.54 13.18 -4.51
CA PHE A 43 -5.32 13.63 -3.83
C PHE A 43 -4.11 12.74 -4.13
N ILE A 44 -4.31 11.42 -4.21
CA ILE A 44 -3.26 10.48 -4.61
C ILE A 44 -3.17 10.30 -6.13
N GLU A 45 -3.94 11.09 -6.89
CA GLU A 45 -4.01 11.06 -8.35
C GLU A 45 -4.38 9.68 -8.94
N PHE A 46 -5.12 8.87 -8.19
CA PHE A 46 -5.51 7.54 -8.64
C PHE A 46 -6.64 7.63 -9.68
N GLY A 47 -6.34 7.24 -10.91
CA GLY A 47 -7.24 7.28 -12.05
C GLY A 47 -7.57 5.91 -12.64
N PRO A 48 -8.37 5.89 -13.73
CA PRO A 48 -8.67 4.67 -14.47
C PRO A 48 -7.43 3.95 -14.99
N GLU A 49 -6.40 4.69 -15.41
CA GLU A 49 -5.15 4.11 -15.89
C GLU A 49 -4.40 3.33 -14.79
N ASP A 50 -4.41 3.81 -13.54
CA ASP A 50 -3.84 3.10 -12.41
C ASP A 50 -4.62 1.82 -12.10
N ALA A 51 -5.95 1.89 -12.15
CA ALA A 51 -6.79 0.71 -11.96
C ALA A 51 -6.53 -0.35 -13.05
N ASP A 52 -6.40 0.07 -14.31
CA ASP A 52 -6.07 -0.81 -15.44
C ASP A 52 -4.67 -1.41 -15.29
N ALA A 53 -3.69 -0.61 -14.85
CA ALA A 53 -2.34 -1.08 -14.57
C ALA A 53 -2.33 -2.13 -13.44
N LEU A 54 -3.07 -1.89 -12.36
CA LEU A 54 -3.20 -2.85 -11.24
C LEU A 54 -3.88 -4.15 -11.69
N HIS A 55 -4.96 -4.06 -12.46
CA HIS A 55 -5.62 -5.24 -13.03
C HIS A 55 -4.68 -5.99 -13.99
N GLY A 56 -3.95 -5.27 -14.84
CA GLY A 56 -2.96 -5.82 -15.77
C GLY A 56 -1.78 -6.51 -15.07
N ALA A 57 -1.42 -6.07 -13.86
CA ALA A 57 -0.37 -6.69 -13.05
C ALA A 57 -0.81 -8.02 -12.38
N THR A 58 -2.11 -8.34 -12.37
CA THR A 58 -2.66 -9.54 -11.71
C THR A 58 -1.92 -10.84 -12.04
N PRO A 59 -1.60 -11.17 -13.31
CA PRO A 59 -0.92 -12.42 -13.65
C PRO A 59 0.48 -12.54 -13.04
N ILE A 60 1.12 -11.41 -12.73
CA ILE A 60 2.47 -11.33 -12.17
C ILE A 60 2.41 -11.32 -10.64
N VAL A 61 1.51 -10.52 -10.05
CA VAL A 61 1.43 -10.35 -8.59
C VAL A 61 0.75 -11.53 -7.92
N LYS A 62 -0.31 -12.09 -8.50
CA LYS A 62 -1.12 -13.15 -7.86
C LYS A 62 -0.31 -14.38 -7.45
N PRO A 63 0.61 -14.92 -8.28
CA PRO A 63 1.47 -16.03 -7.86
C PRO A 63 2.42 -15.71 -6.70
N LEU A 64 2.74 -14.43 -6.48
CA LEU A 64 3.69 -13.97 -5.47
C LEU A 64 3.04 -13.64 -4.12
N VAL A 65 1.70 -13.53 -4.07
CA VAL A 65 0.96 -13.09 -2.87
C VAL A 65 1.33 -13.92 -1.64
N GLY A 66 1.40 -15.25 -1.77
CA GLY A 66 1.74 -16.13 -0.65
C GLY A 66 3.11 -15.81 -0.05
N ALA A 67 4.15 -15.77 -0.89
CA ALA A 67 5.52 -15.47 -0.46
C ALA A 67 5.67 -14.04 0.09
N ALA A 68 4.99 -13.05 -0.52
CA ALA A 68 5.01 -11.69 -0.04
C ALA A 68 4.37 -11.56 1.35
N VAL A 69 3.23 -12.20 1.57
CA VAL A 69 2.57 -12.23 2.88
C VAL A 69 3.46 -12.95 3.90
N ASP A 70 4.06 -14.08 3.55
CA ASP A 70 4.99 -14.78 4.45
C ASP A 70 6.15 -13.88 4.90
N ALA A 71 6.81 -13.20 3.97
CA ALA A 71 7.90 -12.27 4.30
C ALA A 71 7.46 -11.13 5.25
N VAL A 72 6.22 -10.63 5.12
CA VAL A 72 5.68 -9.64 6.06
C VAL A 72 5.51 -10.24 7.45
N TYR A 73 4.97 -11.45 7.57
CA TYR A 73 4.81 -12.12 8.86
C TYR A 73 6.17 -12.43 9.51
N GLU A 74 7.15 -12.90 8.75
CA GLU A 74 8.52 -13.07 9.25
C GLU A 74 9.07 -11.77 9.84
N LYS A 75 8.83 -10.63 9.16
CA LYS A 75 9.23 -9.32 9.66
C LYS A 75 8.49 -8.94 10.94
N LEU A 76 7.18 -9.18 11.02
CA LEU A 76 6.39 -8.95 12.23
C LEU A 76 6.81 -9.88 13.39
N PHE A 77 7.27 -11.09 13.10
CA PHE A 77 7.76 -12.02 14.12
C PHE A 77 9.17 -11.66 14.63
N SER A 78 9.93 -10.88 13.86
CA SER A 78 11.28 -10.44 14.23
C SER A 78 11.34 -9.39 15.35
N PHE A 79 10.19 -8.82 15.73
CA PHE A 79 10.08 -7.92 16.89
C PHE A 79 8.97 -8.41 17.82
N ASP A 80 9.27 -8.46 19.11
CA ASP A 80 8.36 -8.87 20.17
C ASP A 80 7.09 -8.01 20.21
N ILE A 81 7.23 -6.69 20.11
CA ILE A 81 6.13 -5.71 20.14
C ILE A 81 5.13 -5.90 18.99
N THR A 82 5.57 -6.41 17.84
CA THR A 82 4.67 -6.74 16.73
C THR A 82 4.15 -8.17 16.85
N ARG A 83 4.99 -9.13 17.27
CA ARG A 83 4.60 -10.53 17.40
C ARG A 83 3.54 -10.75 18.49
N VAL A 84 3.58 -9.98 19.58
CA VAL A 84 2.63 -10.08 20.71
C VAL A 84 1.20 -9.76 20.30
N THR A 85 0.99 -9.00 19.22
CA THR A 85 -0.36 -8.70 18.71
C THR A 85 -1.12 -9.98 18.32
N PHE A 86 -0.40 -11.01 17.87
CA PHE A 86 -0.96 -12.31 17.50
C PHE A 86 -1.27 -13.22 18.70
N MET A 87 -1.00 -12.78 19.94
CA MET A 87 -1.52 -13.44 21.15
C MET A 87 -2.97 -13.04 21.43
N THR A 88 -3.45 -11.96 20.82
CA THR A 88 -4.86 -11.54 20.92
C THR A 88 -5.66 -12.21 19.80
N ARG A 89 -6.92 -12.54 20.10
CA ARG A 89 -7.84 -13.12 19.11
C ARG A 89 -8.20 -12.09 18.04
N ASN A 90 -7.89 -12.40 16.79
CA ASN A 90 -8.30 -11.64 15.62
C ASN A 90 -9.80 -11.76 15.39
N THR A 91 -10.40 -10.70 14.86
CA THR A 91 -11.81 -10.68 14.48
C THR A 91 -12.13 -11.85 13.54
N GLY A 92 -13.16 -12.63 13.87
CA GLY A 92 -13.59 -13.79 13.10
C GLY A 92 -12.81 -15.09 13.36
N PHE A 93 -11.68 -15.05 14.07
CA PHE A 93 -10.92 -16.26 14.38
C PHE A 93 -11.47 -16.98 15.61
N THR A 94 -11.88 -18.24 15.45
CA THR A 94 -12.46 -19.08 16.53
C THR A 94 -11.57 -20.24 16.98
N GLY A 95 -10.38 -20.41 16.38
CA GLY A 95 -9.45 -21.51 16.69
C GLY A 95 -8.60 -21.28 17.94
N LYS A 96 -7.59 -22.14 18.11
CA LYS A 96 -6.64 -22.12 19.23
C LYS A 96 -5.62 -20.99 19.06
N LEU A 97 -5.36 -20.26 20.15
CA LEU A 97 -4.27 -19.29 20.22
C LEU A 97 -3.02 -19.95 20.80
N SER A 98 -1.85 -19.47 20.38
CA SER A 98 -0.58 -19.83 21.02
C SER A 98 -0.55 -19.29 22.45
N GLU A 99 -0.06 -20.09 23.39
CA GLU A 99 0.01 -19.71 24.81
C GLU A 99 1.26 -18.87 25.11
N LYS A 100 2.31 -19.03 24.30
CA LYS A 100 3.58 -18.33 24.43
C LYS A 100 3.95 -17.59 23.16
N LEU A 101 4.64 -16.47 23.33
CA LEU A 101 5.09 -15.62 22.23
C LEU A 101 6.01 -16.38 21.26
N GLU A 102 6.89 -17.21 21.80
CA GLU A 102 7.91 -17.95 21.05
C GLU A 102 7.29 -19.04 20.13
N GLU A 103 6.06 -19.47 20.44
CA GLU A 103 5.31 -20.48 19.70
C GLU A 103 4.54 -19.91 18.51
N ILE A 104 4.46 -18.57 18.36
CA ILE A 104 3.74 -17.91 17.27
C ILE A 104 4.54 -17.98 15.98
N ASN A 105 4.11 -18.73 15.00
CA ASN A 105 4.80 -18.89 13.71
C ASN A 105 3.78 -19.11 12.58
N HIS A 106 4.26 -19.38 11.37
CA HIS A 106 3.40 -19.64 10.20
C HIS A 106 2.47 -20.84 10.38
N ASP A 107 2.78 -21.76 11.33
CA ASP A 107 1.96 -22.91 11.63
C ASP A 107 0.84 -22.66 12.63
N SER A 108 0.88 -21.53 13.36
CA SER A 108 -0.16 -21.14 14.30
C SER A 108 -1.51 -20.98 13.59
N GLU A 109 -2.57 -21.55 14.17
CA GLU A 109 -3.91 -21.59 13.55
C GLU A 109 -4.42 -20.19 13.16
N GLN A 110 -4.21 -19.19 14.03
CA GLN A 110 -4.60 -17.81 13.77
C GLN A 110 -3.85 -17.19 12.59
N ILE A 111 -2.59 -17.58 12.37
CA ILE A 111 -1.78 -17.06 11.28
C ILE A 111 -2.22 -17.69 9.95
N LYS A 112 -2.65 -18.96 9.96
CA LYS A 112 -3.23 -19.64 8.79
C LYS A 112 -4.62 -19.13 8.40
N PHE A 113 -5.33 -18.49 9.33
CA PHE A 113 -6.67 -17.92 9.10
C PHE A 113 -6.66 -16.59 8.32
N ARG A 114 -5.48 -16.01 8.04
CA ARG A 114 -5.33 -14.76 7.28
C ARG A 114 -5.90 -14.81 5.87
#